data_AF-A0A420TPZ8-F1
#
_entry.id   AF-A0A420TPZ8-F1
#
_cell.length_a   1.000
_cell.length_b   1.000
_cell.length_c   1.000
_cell.angle_alpha   90.00
_cell.angle_beta   90.00
_cell.angle_gamma   90.00
#
_symmetry.space_group_name_H-M   'P 1'
#
loop_
_entity.id
_entity.type
_entity.pdbx_description
1 polymer ?
#
loop_
_entity_poly.entity_id
_entity_poly.type
_entity_poly.pdbx_seq_one_letter_code
_entity_poly.pdbx_strand_id
1 'polypeptide(L)'
;MDMPVLTSAVDDQLCGVGLSVRFNSHLITVWHRDASKKNSIDNIVKCIMEELPPEMHPKPDAYYYKRHSDHAGFNPPPELKVVLDSRRQEEEKLAAAAAKGGDAKPAVTVESPQ
;
A
#
# COMPACT_ATOMS: atom_id res chain seq x y z
N MET A 1 0.01 -28.66 18.30
CA MET A 1 -0.95 -27.66 17.76
C MET A 1 -0.30 -27.12 16.50
N ASP A 2 -0.65 -27.74 15.39
CA ASP A 2 -0.10 -27.47 14.06
C ASP A 2 -0.79 -26.21 13.52
N MET A 3 -0.10 -25.08 13.58
CA MET A 3 -0.56 -23.83 12.97
C MET A 3 -0.47 -24.00 11.45
N PRO A 4 -1.55 -23.79 10.68
CA PRO A 4 -1.48 -23.89 9.24
C PRO A 4 -0.56 -22.78 8.71
N VAL A 5 0.58 -23.17 8.16
CA VAL A 5 1.40 -22.29 7.32
C VAL A 5 0.52 -21.85 6.15
N LEU A 6 0.20 -20.56 6.11
CA LEU A 6 -0.56 -19.92 5.05
C LEU A 6 0.26 -19.99 3.74
N THR A 7 0.01 -21.01 2.92
CA THR A 7 0.77 -21.34 1.71
C THR A 7 0.46 -20.46 0.48
N SER A 8 0.07 -19.19 0.64
CA SER A 8 -0.22 -18.31 -0.51
C SER A 8 0.72 -17.10 -0.68
N ALA A 9 1.73 -16.93 0.17
CA ALA A 9 2.48 -15.66 0.27
C ALA A 9 4.01 -15.76 0.03
N VAL A 10 4.50 -16.77 -0.71
CA VAL A 10 5.97 -16.91 -0.94
C VAL A 10 6.52 -15.85 -1.92
N ASP A 11 5.65 -15.11 -2.60
CA ASP A 11 6.03 -14.37 -3.80
C ASP A 11 6.24 -12.85 -3.61
N ASP A 12 5.69 -12.25 -2.54
CA ASP A 12 5.96 -10.83 -2.22
C ASP A 12 6.90 -10.74 -1.03
N GLN A 13 8.19 -10.62 -1.35
CA GLN A 13 9.23 -10.49 -0.35
C GLN A 13 9.39 -9.02 0.07
N LEU A 14 9.54 -8.81 1.38
CA LEU A 14 10.00 -7.52 1.90
C LEU A 14 11.42 -7.25 1.39
N CYS A 15 11.61 -6.08 0.79
CA CYS A 15 12.89 -5.60 0.32
C CYS A 15 13.72 -4.98 1.46
N GLY A 16 13.05 -4.50 2.52
CA GLY A 16 13.71 -3.95 3.69
C GLY A 16 12.83 -3.01 4.50
N VAL A 17 13.37 -2.53 5.61
CA VAL A 17 12.73 -1.56 6.49
C VAL A 17 13.71 -0.41 6.74
N GLY A 18 13.22 0.82 6.70
CA GLY A 18 13.98 2.03 7.00
C GLY A 18 13.40 2.77 8.19
N LEU A 19 14.27 3.38 8.99
CA LEU A 19 13.90 4.28 10.07
C LEU A 19 14.48 5.66 9.81
N SER A 20 13.64 6.67 9.93
CA SER A 20 13.97 8.06 9.73
C SER A 20 13.57 8.85 10.97
N VAL A 21 14.55 9.23 11.78
CA VAL A 21 14.33 10.12 12.93
C VAL A 21 14.10 11.55 12.40
N ARG A 22 13.08 12.22 12.92
CA ARG A 22 12.75 13.62 12.62
C ARG A 22 12.60 14.37 13.96
N PHE A 23 12.39 15.68 13.89
CA PHE A 23 12.26 16.52 15.09
C PHE A 23 11.07 16.15 15.97
N ASN A 24 9.94 15.75 15.36
CA ASN A 24 8.66 15.60 16.06
C ASN A 24 8.08 14.18 15.93
N SER A 25 8.75 13.31 15.18
CA SER A 25 8.21 12.01 14.79
C SER A 25 9.32 11.06 14.34
N HIS A 26 8.96 9.79 14.30
CA HIS A 26 9.74 8.75 13.68
C HIS A 26 8.98 8.28 12.45
N LEU A 27 9.64 8.27 11.30
CA LEU A 27 9.08 7.71 10.07
C LEU A 27 9.66 6.31 9.88
N ILE A 28 8.78 5.31 9.89
CA ILE A 28 9.11 3.93 9.54
C ILE A 28 8.66 3.72 8.09
N THR A 29 9.55 3.21 7.25
CA THR A 29 9.25 2.88 5.85
C THR A 29 9.48 1.41 5.62
N VAL A 30 8.45 0.69 5.20
CA VAL A 30 8.55 -0.73 4.83
C VAL A 30 8.53 -0.83 3.31
N TRP A 31 9.50 -1.55 2.75
CA TRP A 31 9.66 -1.72 1.31
C TRP A 31 9.34 -3.16 0.95
N HIS A 32 8.53 -3.36 -0.10
CA HIS A 32 8.22 -4.68 -0.65
C HIS A 32 8.41 -4.67 -2.17
N ARG A 33 8.45 -5.85 -2.79
CA ARG A 33 8.89 -6.00 -4.17
C ARG A 33 7.78 -5.73 -5.18
N ASP A 34 6.56 -6.18 -4.89
CA ASP A 34 5.49 -6.24 -5.88
C ASP A 34 4.26 -5.41 -5.49
N ALA A 35 4.17 -4.20 -6.04
CA ALA A 35 3.06 -3.28 -5.83
C ALA A 35 1.75 -3.67 -6.54
N SER A 36 1.73 -4.71 -7.38
CA SER A 36 0.53 -5.12 -8.11
C SER A 36 -0.43 -6.00 -7.28
N LYS A 37 0.07 -6.59 -6.19
CA LYS A 37 -0.67 -7.55 -5.34
C LYS A 37 -1.34 -6.83 -4.18
N LYS A 38 -2.57 -6.33 -4.37
CA LYS A 38 -3.34 -5.62 -3.32
C LYS A 38 -3.48 -6.40 -2.01
N ASN A 39 -3.76 -7.70 -2.10
CA ASN A 39 -3.86 -8.57 -0.92
C ASN A 39 -2.55 -8.63 -0.11
N SER A 40 -1.40 -8.58 -0.79
CA SER A 40 -0.11 -8.56 -0.11
C SER A 40 0.10 -7.24 0.64
N ILE A 41 -0.17 -6.11 -0.02
CA ILE A 41 -0.10 -4.77 0.59
C ILE A 41 -0.97 -4.71 1.85
N ASP A 42 -2.21 -5.19 1.76
CA ASP A 42 -3.16 -5.18 2.88
C ASP A 42 -2.70 -6.07 4.03
N ASN A 43 -2.17 -7.25 3.74
CA ASN A 43 -1.65 -8.16 4.76
C ASN A 43 -0.41 -7.60 5.46
N ILE A 44 0.46 -6.89 4.75
CA ILE A 44 1.62 -6.20 5.34
C ILE A 44 1.14 -5.11 6.30
N VAL A 45 0.22 -4.25 5.88
CA VAL A 45 -0.32 -3.18 6.74
C VAL A 45 -1.01 -3.77 7.95
N LYS A 46 -1.82 -4.81 7.76
CA LYS A 46 -2.50 -5.52 8.84
C LYS A 46 -1.51 -6.08 9.86
N CYS A 47 -0.49 -6.82 9.39
CA CYS A 47 0.55 -7.40 10.25
C CYS A 47 1.26 -6.33 11.08
N ILE A 48 1.62 -5.20 10.46
CA ILE A 48 2.27 -4.08 11.17
C ILE A 48 1.36 -3.53 12.29
N MET A 49 0.06 -3.38 12.03
CA MET A 49 -0.90 -2.85 13.01
C MET A 49 -1.30 -3.86 14.09
N GLU A 50 -1.13 -5.17 13.84
CA GLU A 50 -1.38 -6.22 14.83
C GLU A 50 -0.18 -6.43 15.77
N GLU A 51 1.05 -6.26 15.25
CA GLU A 51 2.29 -6.50 15.99
C GLU A 51 2.82 -5.24 16.70
N LEU A 52 2.48 -4.03 16.23
CA LEU A 52 2.85 -2.81 16.94
C LEU A 52 2.03 -2.66 18.22
N PRO A 53 2.65 -2.22 19.33
CA PRO A 53 1.91 -1.94 20.53
C PRO A 53 0.99 -0.71 20.32
N PRO A 54 -0.18 -0.65 20.97
CA PRO A 54 -1.20 0.37 20.70
C PRO A 54 -0.69 1.82 20.82
N GLU A 55 0.23 2.09 21.73
CA GLU A 55 0.84 3.42 21.92
C GLU A 55 1.74 3.86 20.76
N MET A 56 2.21 2.92 19.94
CA MET A 56 3.04 3.17 18.77
C MET A 56 2.24 3.20 17.47
N HIS A 57 0.93 3.00 17.52
CA HIS A 57 0.11 3.07 16.33
C HIS A 57 0.19 4.48 15.73
N PRO A 58 0.46 4.60 14.42
CA PRO A 58 0.34 5.89 13.77
C PRO A 58 -1.11 6.35 13.89
N LYS A 59 -1.31 7.67 13.96
CA LYS A 59 -2.65 8.24 13.79
C LYS A 59 -3.23 7.78 12.44
N PRO A 60 -4.55 7.61 12.30
CA PRO A 60 -5.16 7.13 11.06
C PRO A 60 -4.69 7.88 9.81
N ASP A 61 -4.47 9.19 9.92
CA ASP A 61 -4.05 10.05 8.81
C ASP A 61 -2.52 10.19 8.67
N ALA A 62 -1.74 9.49 9.51
CA ALA A 62 -0.29 9.63 9.61
C ALA A 62 0.50 8.49 8.94
N TYR A 63 -0.19 7.54 8.29
CA TYR A 63 0.45 6.52 7.47
C TYR A 63 -0.20 6.45 6.09
N TYR A 64 0.57 6.03 5.10
CA TYR A 64 0.10 5.90 3.72
C TYR A 64 0.91 4.84 3.00
N TYR A 65 0.32 4.30 1.94
CA TYR A 65 1.01 3.45 0.99
C TYR A 65 1.33 4.26 -0.27
N LYS A 66 2.55 4.07 -0.82
CA LYS A 66 2.97 4.72 -2.05
C LYS A 66 3.83 3.76 -2.87
N ARG A 67 3.47 3.56 -4.14
CA ARG A 67 4.29 2.77 -5.06
C ARG A 67 5.54 3.57 -5.42
N HIS A 68 6.65 2.87 -5.66
CA HIS A 68 7.89 3.53 -6.08
C HIS A 68 7.68 4.33 -7.37
N SER A 69 6.88 3.80 -8.31
CA SER A 69 6.54 4.47 -9.56
C SER A 69 5.76 5.77 -9.40
N ASP A 70 5.04 5.95 -8.29
CA ASP A 70 4.25 7.16 -8.00
C ASP A 70 5.09 8.23 -7.27
N HIS A 71 6.37 7.96 -7.00
CA HIS A 71 7.27 8.95 -6.41
C HIS A 71 7.66 10.02 -7.43
N ALA A 72 7.58 11.31 -7.05
CA ALA A 72 7.84 12.41 -7.99
C ALA A 72 9.26 12.39 -8.58
N GLY A 73 10.23 11.85 -7.84
CA GLY A 73 11.59 11.64 -8.31
C GLY A 73 11.81 10.36 -9.15
N PHE A 74 10.76 9.57 -9.40
CA PHE A 74 10.89 8.36 -10.20
C PHE A 74 11.03 8.72 -11.68
N ASN A 75 12.19 8.42 -12.26
CA ASN A 75 12.50 8.71 -13.65
C ASN A 75 13.08 7.46 -14.33
N PRO A 76 12.23 6.51 -14.76
CA PRO A 76 12.70 5.29 -15.40
C PRO A 76 13.19 5.59 -16.83
N PRO A 77 13.99 4.71 -17.44
CA PRO A 77 14.36 4.81 -18.85
C PRO A 77 13.14 4.93 -19.80
N PRO A 78 13.26 5.63 -20.93
CA PRO A 78 12.15 5.86 -21.87
C PRO A 78 11.43 4.57 -22.30
N GLU A 79 12.18 3.50 -22.57
CA GLU A 79 11.64 2.20 -22.94
C GLU A 79 10.76 1.58 -21.84
N LEU A 80 11.10 1.81 -20.58
CA LEU A 80 10.31 1.34 -19.42
C LEU A 80 9.11 2.24 -19.14
N LYS A 81 9.18 3.54 -19.44
CA LYS A 81 8.03 4.46 -19.30
C LYS A 81 6.82 3.97 -20.08
N VAL A 82 7.04 3.58 -21.35
CA VAL A 82 5.97 3.10 -22.24
C VAL A 82 5.25 1.88 -21.65
N VAL A 83 6.00 0.92 -21.11
CA VAL A 83 5.44 -0.30 -20.50
C VAL A 83 4.64 0.03 -19.24
N LEU A 84 5.19 0.90 -18.38
CA LEU A 84 4.55 1.30 -17.14
C LEU A 84 3.25 2.09 -17.38
N ASP A 85 3.24 2.99 -18.36
CA ASP A 85 2.05 3.75 -18.73
C ASP A 85 0.95 2.85 -19.30
N SER A 86 1.31 1.86 -20.12
CA SER A 86 0.35 0.86 -20.61
C SER A 86 -0.28 0.07 -19.47
N ARG A 87 0.55 -0.46 -18.56
CA ARG A 87 0.05 -1.22 -17.40
C ARG A 87 -0.86 -0.35 -16.51
N ARG A 88 -0.48 0.90 -16.26
CA ARG A 88 -1.30 1.83 -15.47
C ARG A 88 -2.67 2.05 -16.10
N GLN A 89 -2.74 2.24 -17.42
CA GLN A 89 -4.02 2.37 -18.12
C GLN A 89 -4.88 1.12 -18.02
N GLU A 90 -4.27 -0.07 -18.05
CA GLU A 90 -4.99 -1.33 -17.84
C GLU A 90 -5.52 -1.46 -16.41
N GLU A 91 -4.69 -1.16 -15.42
CA GLU A 91 -5.08 -1.13 -14.00
C GLU A 91 -6.22 -0.15 -13.75
N GLU A 92 -6.15 1.06 -14.29
CA GLU A 92 -7.19 2.09 -14.18
C GLU A 92 -8.51 1.64 -14.86
N LYS A 93 -8.43 0.98 -16.03
CA LYS A 93 -9.60 0.42 -16.71
C LYS A 93 -10.24 -0.71 -15.89
N LEU A 94 -9.43 -1.61 -15.34
CA LEU A 94 -9.89 -2.71 -14.49
C LEU A 94 -10.53 -2.17 -13.21
N ALA A 95 -9.92 -1.18 -12.57
CA ALA A 95 -10.48 -0.52 -11.39
C ALA A 95 -11.81 0.19 -11.71
N ALA A 96 -11.90 0.89 -12.84
CA ALA A 96 -13.14 1.52 -13.30
C ALA A 96 -14.23 0.51 -13.64
N ALA A 97 -13.87 -0.67 -14.17
CA ALA A 97 -14.82 -1.75 -14.43
C ALA A 97 -15.31 -2.40 -13.13
N ALA A 98 -14.42 -2.63 -12.16
CA ALA A 98 -14.77 -3.15 -10.83
C ALA A 98 -15.70 -2.19 -10.06
N ALA A 99 -15.46 -0.88 -10.15
CA ALA A 99 -16.32 0.13 -9.54
C ALA A 99 -17.72 0.22 -10.17
N LYS A 100 -17.90 -0.23 -11.42
CA LYS A 100 -19.20 -0.30 -12.11
C LYS A 100 -19.97 -1.59 -11.84
N GLY A 101 -19.38 -2.56 -11.14
CA GLY A 101 -19.97 -3.87 -10.84
C GLY A 101 -20.41 -4.08 -9.39
N GLY A 102 -20.38 -3.06 -8.53
CA GLY A 102 -20.64 -3.20 -7.10
C GLY A 102 -21.56 -2.12 -6.53
N ASP A 103 -22.87 -2.35 -6.60
CA ASP A 103 -23.84 -1.68 -5.73
C ASP A 103 -23.82 -2.33 -4.34
N ALA A 104 -23.06 -1.73 -3.41
CA ALA A 104 -23.37 -1.64 -1.98
C ALA A 104 -22.36 -0.72 -1.28
N LYS A 105 -22.77 0.54 -1.01
CA LYS A 105 -22.05 1.50 -0.16
C LYS A 105 -21.91 0.96 1.27
N PRO A 106 -20.92 1.48 2.03
CA PRO A 106 -21.35 2.43 3.05
C PRO A 106 -20.68 3.78 2.86
N ALA A 107 -21.52 4.81 2.99
CA ALA A 107 -21.16 6.20 3.01
C ALA A 107 -20.59 6.57 4.39
N VAL A 108 -19.46 7.28 4.42
CA VAL A 108 -19.18 8.29 5.45
C VAL A 108 -18.60 9.50 4.74
N THR A 109 -19.48 10.43 4.40
CA THR A 109 -19.15 11.84 4.19
C THR A 109 -19.36 12.51 5.53
N VAL A 110 -18.35 13.18 6.09
CA VAL A 110 -18.56 14.18 7.14
C VAL A 110 -17.81 15.44 6.73
N GLU A 111 -18.59 16.47 6.44
CA GLU A 111 -18.19 17.86 6.20
C GLU A 111 -17.55 18.48 7.45
N SER A 112 -16.59 19.36 7.23
CA SER A 112 -15.91 20.13 8.28
C SER A 112 -16.78 21.26 8.81
N PRO A 113 -17.00 21.38 10.13
CA PRO A 113 -17.33 22.64 10.77
C PRO A 113 -16.04 23.43 11.06
N GLN A 114 -16.14 24.74 10.83
CA GLN A 114 -15.14 25.82 10.85
C GLN A 114 -14.00 25.72 11.86
#